data_AF-A0A952CA51-F1
#
_entry.id   AF-A0A952CA51-F1
#
_cell.length_a   1.000
_cell.length_b   1.000
_cell.length_c   1.000
_cell.angle_alpha   90.00
_cell.angle_beta   90.00
_cell.angle_gamma   90.00
#
_symmetry.space_group_name_H-M   'P 1'
#
loop_
_entity.id
_entity.type
_entity.pdbx_description
1 polymer ?
#
loop_
_entity_poly.entity_id
_entity_poly.type
_entity_poly.pdbx_seq_one_letter_code
_entity_poly.pdbx_strand_id
1 'polypeptide(L)'
;MLSTKDVAVVYETLLSSPGMSDTVKITLHIPRKNVLLLTRIIELGLSAKDSEQAGLLQVAGKEALGELNGLTSDLLQKAGLTEMYAKLNVLQSK
;
A
#
# COMPACT_ATOMS: atom_id res chain seq x y z
N MET A 1 11.23 24.92 -6.06
CA MET A 1 10.87 23.54 -5.68
C MET A 1 9.45 23.58 -5.17
N LEU A 2 8.57 22.67 -5.60
CA LEU A 2 7.22 22.59 -5.03
C LEU A 2 7.33 22.27 -3.53
N SER A 3 6.55 22.95 -2.70
CA SER A 3 6.46 22.61 -1.28
C SER A 3 5.71 21.30 -1.10
N THR A 4 5.89 20.62 0.04
CA THR A 4 5.15 19.39 0.39
C THR A 4 3.62 19.58 0.34
N LYS A 5 3.15 20.80 0.64
CA LYS A 5 1.73 21.18 0.52
C LYS A 5 1.26 21.24 -0.93
N ASP A 6 2.06 21.81 -1.83
CA ASP A 6 1.70 21.90 -3.25
C ASP A 6 1.61 20.50 -3.89
N VAL A 7 2.48 19.57 -3.47
CA VAL A 7 2.44 18.18 -3.93
C VAL A 7 1.19 17.47 -3.44
N ALA A 8 0.77 17.68 -2.19
CA ALA A 8 -0.45 17.09 -1.65
C ALA A 8 -1.70 17.55 -2.41
N VAL A 9 -1.81 18.85 -2.70
CA VAL A 9 -2.92 19.42 -3.49
C VAL A 9 -2.99 18.82 -4.90
N VAL A 10 -1.84 18.60 -5.54
CA VAL A 10 -1.78 17.93 -6.85
C VAL A 10 -2.31 16.50 -6.76
N TYR A 11 -1.89 15.74 -5.74
CA TYR A 11 -2.39 14.38 -5.54
C TYR A 11 -3.89 14.33 -5.21
N GLU A 12 -4.40 15.25 -4.39
CA GLU A 12 -5.85 15.38 -4.11
C GLU A 12 -6.64 15.59 -5.40
N THR A 13 -6.15 16.49 -6.25
CA THR A 13 -6.79 16.82 -7.52
C THR A 13 -6.76 15.63 -8.48
N LEU A 14 -5.60 14.96 -8.58
CA LEU A 14 -5.45 13.77 -9.43
C LEU A 14 -6.35 12.63 -8.96
N LEU A 15 -6.38 12.32 -7.66
CA LEU A 15 -7.20 11.25 -7.10
C LEU A 15 -8.71 11.55 -7.17
N SER A 16 -9.08 12.82 -7.27
CA SER A 16 -10.48 13.26 -7.49
C SER A 16 -10.86 13.33 -8.98
N SER A 17 -9.95 12.98 -9.89
CA SER A 17 -10.21 13.04 -11.33
C SER A 17 -11.16 11.92 -11.78
N PRO A 18 -12.05 12.17 -12.77
CA PRO A 18 -12.90 11.13 -13.34
C PRO A 18 -12.08 9.93 -13.83
N GLY A 19 -12.54 8.71 -13.55
CA GLY A 19 -11.88 7.47 -13.93
C GLY A 19 -10.88 6.92 -12.91
N MET A 20 -10.55 7.65 -11.84
CA MET A 20 -9.66 7.12 -10.78
C MET A 20 -10.31 6.03 -9.91
N SER A 21 -11.64 5.93 -9.93
CA SER A 21 -12.38 4.84 -9.27
C SER A 21 -12.61 3.63 -10.20
N ASP A 22 -12.11 3.67 -11.43
CA ASP A 22 -12.31 2.58 -12.38
C ASP A 22 -11.45 1.38 -11.99
N THR A 23 -12.07 0.20 -11.92
CA THR A 23 -11.36 -1.03 -11.61
C THR A 23 -10.53 -1.48 -12.82
N VAL A 24 -9.22 -1.64 -12.63
CA VAL A 24 -8.29 -2.13 -13.65
C VAL A 24 -7.71 -3.49 -13.29
N LYS A 25 -7.53 -4.37 -14.29
CA LYS A 25 -6.89 -5.67 -14.10
C LYS A 25 -5.38 -5.55 -14.18
N ILE A 26 -4.70 -5.78 -13.05
CA ILE A 26 -3.22 -5.79 -12.98
C ILE A 26 -2.72 -7.25 -12.94
N THR A 27 -1.83 -7.61 -13.86
CA THR A 27 -1.16 -8.92 -13.88
C THR A 27 0.30 -8.74 -13.51
N LEU A 28 0.74 -9.38 -12.42
CA LEU A 28 2.10 -9.31 -11.91
C LEU A 28 2.80 -10.66 -12.03
N HIS A 29 4.03 -10.68 -12.57
CA HIS A 29 4.88 -11.87 -12.61
C HIS A 29 6.23 -11.55 -11.97
N ILE A 30 6.30 -11.69 -10.64
CA ILE A 30 7.48 -11.37 -9.83
C ILE A 30 7.87 -12.54 -8.91
N PRO A 31 9.15 -12.65 -8.52
CA PRO A 31 9.58 -13.70 -7.59
C PRO A 31 8.91 -13.57 -6.21
N ARG A 32 8.72 -14.70 -5.52
CA ARG A 32 8.14 -14.77 -4.15
C ARG A 32 8.81 -13.82 -3.15
N LYS A 33 10.15 -13.66 -3.24
CA LYS A 33 10.89 -12.70 -2.39
C LYS A 33 10.43 -11.26 -2.60
N ASN A 34 10.12 -10.87 -3.83
CA ASN A 34 9.67 -9.52 -4.15
C ASN A 34 8.22 -9.31 -3.68
N VAL A 35 7.37 -10.33 -3.77
CA VAL A 35 6.01 -10.28 -3.20
C VAL A 35 6.07 -10.04 -1.69
N LEU A 36 6.94 -10.78 -1.00
CA LEU A 36 7.13 -10.64 0.46
C LEU A 36 7.63 -9.24 0.83
N LEU A 37 8.63 -8.71 0.10
CA LEU A 37 9.16 -7.37 0.34
C LEU A 37 8.12 -6.29 0.05
N LEU A 38 7.38 -6.40 -1.06
CA LEU A 38 6.34 -5.44 -1.43
C LEU A 38 5.24 -5.37 -0.37
N THR A 39 4.77 -6.54 0.08
CA THR A 39 3.82 -6.68 1.19
C THR A 39 4.29 -5.91 2.42
N ARG A 40 5.56 -6.09 2.81
CA ARG A 40 6.13 -5.42 3.98
C ARG A 40 6.26 -3.91 3.80
N ILE A 41 6.64 -3.44 2.61
CA ILE A 41 6.74 -2.01 2.30
C ILE A 41 5.37 -1.34 2.39
N ILE A 42 4.33 -1.98 1.86
CA ILE A 42 2.96 -1.47 1.93
C ILE A 42 2.52 -1.34 3.39
N GLU A 43 2.71 -2.37 4.22
CA GLU A 43 2.37 -2.30 5.64
C GLU A 43 3.13 -1.23 6.41
N LEU A 44 4.44 -1.07 6.15
CA LEU A 44 5.25 -0.03 6.78
C LEU A 44 4.76 1.36 6.38
N GLY A 45 4.43 1.55 5.10
CA GLY A 45 3.79 2.78 4.62
C GLY A 45 2.47 3.02 5.34
N LEU A 46 1.59 2.03 5.38
CA LEU A 46 0.28 2.13 6.05
C LEU A 46 0.38 2.32 7.57
N SER A 47 1.47 1.90 8.21
CA SER A 47 1.72 2.12 9.65
C SER A 47 2.29 3.50 9.93
N ALA A 48 2.94 4.14 8.95
CA ALA A 48 3.54 5.46 9.08
C ALA A 48 2.54 6.62 8.91
N LYS A 49 1.22 6.37 8.93
CA LYS A 49 0.15 7.36 8.66
C LYS A 49 0.21 8.64 9.49
N ASP A 50 0.83 8.60 10.67
CA ASP A 50 0.98 9.75 11.57
C ASP A 50 2.33 10.49 11.46
N SER A 51 3.22 10.08 10.54
CA SER A 51 4.47 10.79 10.26
C SER A 51 4.23 11.98 9.31
N GLU A 52 4.97 13.09 9.48
CA GLU A 52 4.98 14.22 8.53
C GLU A 52 5.28 13.81 7.07
N GLN A 53 5.86 12.62 6.87
CA GLN A 53 6.17 12.03 5.57
C GLN A 53 4.98 11.29 4.93
N ALA A 54 3.86 11.16 5.64
CA ALA A 54 2.66 10.43 5.20
C ALA A 54 1.73 11.25 4.32
N GLY A 55 2.14 12.42 3.83
CA GLY A 55 1.27 13.36 3.10
C GLY A 55 0.43 12.72 1.99
N LEU A 56 0.97 11.73 1.26
CA LEU A 56 0.22 10.98 0.24
C LEU A 56 -0.87 10.06 0.83
N LEU A 57 -0.57 9.40 1.95
CA LEU A 57 -1.47 8.47 2.62
C LEU A 57 -2.61 9.18 3.33
N GLN A 58 -2.39 10.43 3.77
CA GLN A 58 -3.43 11.29 4.33
C GLN A 58 -4.45 11.68 3.26
N VAL A 59 -3.99 11.90 2.03
CA VAL A 59 -4.83 12.24 0.88
C VAL A 59 -5.62 11.03 0.33
N ALA A 60 -5.06 9.82 0.39
CA ALA A 60 -5.66 8.62 -0.22
C ALA A 60 -7.00 8.16 0.42
N GLY A 61 -7.39 8.70 1.58
CA GLY A 61 -8.65 8.34 2.24
C GLY A 61 -8.66 6.94 2.87
N LYS A 62 -9.60 6.69 3.80
CA LYS A 62 -9.62 5.41 4.57
C LYS A 62 -9.93 4.18 3.71
N GLU A 63 -10.73 4.36 2.66
CA GLU A 63 -11.16 3.31 1.75
C GLU A 63 -9.99 2.74 0.95
N ALA A 64 -9.23 3.59 0.24
CA ALA A 64 -8.06 3.15 -0.52
C ALA A 64 -7.01 2.47 0.37
N LEU A 65 -6.86 2.93 1.62
CA LEU A 65 -5.95 2.28 2.59
C LEU A 65 -6.44 0.89 3.00
N GLY A 66 -7.76 0.68 3.06
CA GLY A 66 -8.37 -0.64 3.26
C GLY A 66 -8.16 -1.56 2.05
N GLU A 67 -8.31 -1.02 0.84
CA GLU A 67 -8.05 -1.76 -0.40
C GLU A 67 -6.58 -2.16 -0.53
N LEU A 68 -5.63 -1.29 -0.17
CA LEU A 68 -4.20 -1.61 -0.15
C LEU A 68 -3.85 -2.71 0.88
N ASN A 69 -4.54 -2.74 2.03
CA ASN A 69 -4.44 -3.86 2.97
C ASN A 69 -5.00 -5.16 2.36
N GLY A 70 -6.14 -5.09 1.67
CA GLY A 70 -6.71 -6.23 0.95
C GLY A 70 -5.77 -6.78 -0.13
N LEU A 71 -5.18 -5.88 -0.94
CA LEU A 71 -4.19 -6.21 -1.96
C LEU A 71 -2.99 -6.97 -1.37
N THR A 72 -2.54 -6.55 -0.19
CA THR A 72 -1.43 -7.20 0.52
C THR A 72 -1.76 -8.65 0.87
N SER A 73 -2.97 -8.91 1.35
CA SER A 73 -3.49 -10.26 1.61
C SER A 73 -3.55 -11.10 0.33
N ASP A 74 -4.09 -10.53 -0.75
CA ASP A 74 -4.24 -11.20 -2.05
C ASP A 74 -2.88 -11.57 -2.66
N LEU A 75 -1.88 -10.69 -2.54
CA LEU A 75 -0.53 -10.93 -3.03
C LEU A 75 0.13 -12.10 -2.30
N LEU A 76 0.01 -12.15 -0.97
CA LEU A 76 0.53 -13.26 -0.16
C LEU A 76 -0.18 -14.58 -0.50
N GLN A 77 -1.51 -14.54 -0.66
CA GLN A 77 -2.29 -15.72 -1.01
C GLN A 77 -1.89 -16.26 -2.39
N LYS A 78 -1.80 -15.39 -3.41
CA LYS A 78 -1.38 -15.77 -4.77
C LYS A 78 0.05 -16.31 -4.82
N ALA A 79 0.93 -15.82 -3.94
CA ALA A 79 2.30 -16.31 -3.83
C ALA A 79 2.45 -17.53 -2.89
N GLY A 80 1.37 -18.01 -2.27
CA GLY A 80 1.38 -19.09 -1.29
C GLY A 80 2.25 -18.79 -0.06
N LEU A 81 2.36 -17.52 0.33
CA LEU A 81 3.24 -17.03 1.39
C LEU A 81 2.50 -16.70 2.70
N THR A 82 1.17 -16.79 2.73
CA THR A 82 0.35 -16.37 3.87
C THR A 82 0.79 -16.98 5.20
N GLU A 83 1.02 -18.29 5.25
CA GLU A 83 1.44 -18.97 6.49
C GLU A 83 2.87 -18.58 6.92
N MET A 84 3.80 -18.50 5.95
CA MET A 84 5.18 -18.08 6.21
C MET A 84 5.20 -16.64 6.76
N TYR A 85 4.38 -15.77 6.17
CA TYR A 85 4.27 -14.38 6.59
C TYR A 85 3.72 -14.26 8.02
N ALA A 86 2.67 -15.00 8.34
CA ALA A 86 2.12 -15.05 9.69
C ALA A 86 3.17 -15.51 10.72
N LYS A 87 3.94 -16.56 10.41
CA LYS A 87 5.03 -17.03 11.28
C LYS A 87 6.12 -15.97 11.47
N LEU A 88 6.50 -15.25 10.41
CA LEU A 88 7.46 -14.17 10.48
C LEU A 88 6.99 -13.03 11.40
N ASN A 89 5.72 -12.64 11.32
CA ASN A 89 5.16 -11.60 12.18
C ASN A 89 5.17 -12.00 13.67
N VAL A 90 4.89 -13.27 13.97
CA VAL A 90 5.00 -13.80 15.34
C VAL A 90 6.44 -13.73 15.86
N LEU A 91 7.44 -13.99 15.00
CA LEU A 91 8.85 -13.92 15.35
C LEU A 91 9.34 -12.48 15.56
N GLN A 92 8.79 -11.50 14.81
CA GLN A 92 9.15 -10.08 14.93
C GLN A 92 8.47 -9.39 16.11
N SER A 93 7.37 -9.96 16.63
CA SER A 93 6.64 -9.43 17.80
C SER A 93 7.23 -9.90 19.14
N LYS A 94 8.35 -10.63 19.12
CA LYS A 94 9.18 -10.98 20.28
C LYS A 94 10.43 -10.12 20.30
#